data_AF-A0A1A8JNZ4-F1
#
_entry.id   AF-A0A1A8JNZ4-F1
#
_cell.length_a   1.000
_cell.length_b   1.000
_cell.length_c   1.000
_cell.angle_alpha   90.00
_cell.angle_beta   90.00
_cell.angle_gamma   90.00
#
_symmetry.space_group_name_H-M   'P 1'
#
loop_
_entity.id
_entity.type
_entity.pdbx_description
1 polymer ?
#
loop_
_entity_poly.entity_id
_entity_poly.type
_entity_poly.pdbx_seq_one_letter_code
_entity_poly.pdbx_strand_id
1 'polypeptide(L)'
;TSRFPIWSYGLSLLWFCCHRYSSSQLLDGRGFQSTLDLTELIGVPLPPSVSFVTGFEGYPAYSFGPDANVGRLTKSFIPDPFYHDFAITVTAKPTTRRGGVLFAVTDAYQKIVQLGVALSEVEDGAQSVVLYYTDPETRGRTQEAASFKMGDMTGRWARFTLTVQGAEVRLYMDCEEYHKVAFTRSARSLTFEPSSGIFVGNAGGTGLTRFVGSIQQLVLKSDPSAPDDQCEEDDPYASGFGSGNEDYDGPNEIEEVKKIVEEREYTMPFPDLDPTYGIPVRAPPTDVPLSDDEDFQESSGEEETTT
;
A
#
# COMPACT_ATOMS: atom_id res chain seq x y z
N THR A 1 -81.07 1.91 22.99
CA THR A 1 -81.39 1.05 21.82
C THR A 1 -80.19 1.10 20.88
N SER A 2 -79.25 0.14 21.00
CA SER A 2 -79.20 -1.11 20.20
C SER A 2 -78.97 -0.79 18.71
N ARG A 3 -77.91 -1.23 18.00
CA ARG A 3 -77.02 -2.39 18.13
C ARG A 3 -75.79 -2.20 17.22
N PHE A 4 -74.64 -2.69 17.65
CA PHE A 4 -73.49 -3.02 16.81
C PHE A 4 -73.81 -4.21 15.88
N PRO A 5 -73.15 -4.34 14.72
CA PRO A 5 -72.87 -5.64 14.14
C PRO A 5 -71.41 -6.02 14.38
N ILE A 6 -71.26 -7.11 15.12
CA ILE A 6 -70.07 -7.92 15.28
C ILE A 6 -70.07 -8.91 14.12
N TRP A 7 -69.13 -8.81 13.17
CA TRP A 7 -68.60 -9.99 12.48
C TRP A 7 -67.32 -9.66 11.70
N SER A 8 -66.23 -10.33 12.05
CA SER A 8 -65.03 -10.68 11.26
C SER A 8 -63.72 -10.55 12.07
N TYR A 9 -63.65 -11.24 13.21
CA TYR A 9 -62.37 -11.74 13.70
C TYR A 9 -62.11 -13.10 13.06
N GLY A 10 -60.99 -13.24 12.38
CA GLY A 10 -60.48 -14.55 11.95
C GLY A 10 -60.02 -14.58 10.50
N LEU A 11 -58.92 -13.90 10.18
CA LEU A 11 -57.90 -14.37 9.23
C LEU A 11 -56.67 -13.43 9.29
N SER A 12 -56.00 -13.36 10.44
CA SER A 12 -54.72 -12.67 10.55
C SER A 12 -53.80 -13.44 11.49
N LEU A 13 -53.44 -14.66 11.05
CA LEU A 13 -52.42 -15.51 11.67
C LEU A 13 -52.17 -16.70 10.73
N LEU A 14 -51.69 -16.42 9.52
CA LEU A 14 -51.05 -17.41 8.61
C LEU A 14 -50.39 -16.76 7.38
N TRP A 15 -50.14 -15.44 7.42
CA TRP A 15 -49.24 -14.75 6.49
C TRP A 15 -48.00 -14.25 7.24
N PHE A 16 -47.47 -15.13 8.09
CA PHE A 16 -46.26 -14.89 8.89
C PHE A 16 -45.22 -16.02 8.75
N CYS A 17 -45.36 -16.93 7.78
CA CYS A 17 -44.42 -18.05 7.59
C CYS A 17 -43.75 -18.18 6.22
N CYS A 18 -44.04 -17.33 5.21
CA CYS A 18 -43.42 -17.50 3.87
C CYS A 18 -42.84 -16.25 3.21
N HIS A 19 -42.70 -15.11 3.90
CA HIS A 19 -41.96 -13.94 3.40
C HIS A 19 -40.70 -13.59 4.21
N ARG A 20 -40.21 -14.54 5.01
CA ARG A 20 -38.84 -14.53 5.55
C ARG A 20 -37.98 -15.56 4.82
N TYR A 21 -38.00 -15.53 3.49
CA TYR A 21 -36.79 -15.88 2.73
C TYR A 21 -35.97 -14.60 2.59
N SER A 22 -35.48 -14.11 3.74
CA SER A 22 -34.24 -13.37 3.71
C SER A 22 -33.20 -14.40 3.31
N SER A 23 -32.59 -14.22 2.14
CA SER A 23 -31.37 -14.91 1.80
C SER A 23 -30.39 -14.64 2.93
N SER A 24 -30.24 -15.59 3.84
CA SER A 24 -29.09 -15.70 4.71
C SER A 24 -27.92 -15.91 3.76
N GLN A 25 -27.29 -14.82 3.32
CA GLN A 25 -25.89 -14.93 2.97
C GLN A 25 -25.23 -15.40 4.25
N LEU A 26 -24.91 -16.68 4.30
CA LEU A 26 -23.85 -17.21 5.14
C LEU A 26 -22.67 -16.28 4.89
N LEU A 27 -22.48 -15.33 5.81
CA LEU A 27 -21.22 -14.64 5.99
C LEU A 27 -20.25 -15.75 6.35
N ASP A 28 -19.55 -16.24 5.32
CA ASP A 28 -18.34 -17.00 5.50
C ASP A 28 -17.46 -16.19 6.45
N GLY A 29 -17.09 -16.79 7.57
CA GLY A 29 -16.35 -16.19 8.66
C GLY A 29 -14.88 -15.98 8.31
N ARG A 30 -14.62 -15.22 7.25
CA ARG A 30 -13.35 -14.58 6.94
C ARG A 30 -13.68 -13.14 6.61
N GLY A 31 -13.55 -12.25 7.60
CA GLY A 31 -13.74 -10.82 7.38
C GLY A 31 -12.94 -10.43 6.14
N PHE A 32 -13.57 -9.72 5.19
CA PHE A 32 -12.90 -9.25 4.00
C PHE A 32 -11.74 -8.33 4.42
N GLN A 33 -10.53 -8.89 4.51
CA GLN A 33 -9.31 -8.13 4.74
C GLN A 33 -9.07 -7.31 3.48
N SER A 34 -9.28 -6.00 3.58
CA SER A 34 -8.96 -5.06 2.52
C SER A 34 -7.53 -4.54 2.66
N THR A 35 -6.79 -4.59 1.56
CA THR A 35 -5.40 -4.14 1.41
C THR A 35 -5.35 -3.04 0.36
N LEU A 36 -4.63 -1.96 0.64
CA LEU A 36 -4.46 -0.80 -0.23
C LEU A 36 -2.97 -0.52 -0.42
N ASP A 37 -2.47 -0.62 -1.66
CA ASP A 37 -1.11 -0.22 -1.97
C ASP A 37 -1.08 1.27 -2.36
N LEU A 38 -0.46 2.08 -1.52
CA LEU A 38 -0.36 3.52 -1.74
C LEU A 38 0.65 3.88 -2.83
N THR A 39 1.53 2.96 -3.25
CA THR A 39 2.44 3.22 -4.36
C THR A 39 1.69 3.33 -5.70
N GLU A 40 0.48 2.76 -5.80
CA GLU A 40 -0.40 2.91 -6.95
C GLU A 40 -0.80 4.37 -7.23
N LEU A 41 -0.75 5.24 -6.21
CA LEU A 41 -1.06 6.67 -6.36
C LEU A 41 -0.07 7.42 -7.25
N ILE A 42 1.15 6.90 -7.41
CA ILE A 42 2.19 7.49 -8.26
C ILE A 42 1.71 7.49 -9.71
N GLY A 43 1.19 6.35 -10.16
CA GLY A 43 0.67 6.15 -11.52
C GLY A 43 1.75 6.20 -12.61
N VAL A 44 1.31 6.02 -13.85
CA VAL A 44 2.14 6.17 -15.06
C VAL A 44 1.43 7.11 -16.05
N PRO A 45 2.15 8.03 -16.74
CA PRO A 45 3.58 8.29 -16.65
C PRO A 45 4.02 8.83 -15.28
N LEU A 46 5.28 8.61 -14.91
CA LEU A 46 5.80 9.04 -13.61
C LEU A 46 5.71 10.57 -13.48
N PRO A 47 5.30 11.08 -12.31
CA PRO A 47 5.29 12.51 -12.06
C PRO A 47 6.72 13.09 -12.03
N PRO A 48 6.87 14.42 -12.19
CA PRO A 48 8.17 15.07 -12.09
C PRO A 48 8.88 14.73 -10.78
N SER A 49 10.21 14.60 -10.85
CA SER A 49 11.06 14.27 -9.71
C SER A 49 10.76 12.89 -9.08
N VAL A 50 10.10 12.00 -9.81
CA VAL A 50 9.95 10.57 -9.46
C VAL A 50 10.55 9.70 -10.56
N SER A 51 11.32 8.68 -10.18
CA SER A 51 11.95 7.74 -11.14
C SER A 51 11.94 6.30 -10.61
N PHE A 52 11.97 5.32 -11.52
CA PHE A 52 12.21 3.92 -11.14
C PHE A 52 13.68 3.71 -10.76
N VAL A 53 13.92 2.92 -9.71
CA VAL A 53 15.24 2.50 -9.25
C VAL A 53 15.19 1.06 -8.77
N THR A 54 16.36 0.42 -8.67
CA THR A 54 16.49 -0.89 -8.00
C THR A 54 16.41 -0.70 -6.49
N GLY A 55 15.50 -1.46 -5.89
CA GLY A 55 15.11 -1.44 -4.49
C GLY A 55 15.89 -2.42 -3.62
N PHE A 56 15.30 -2.73 -2.46
CA PHE A 56 15.73 -3.79 -1.57
C PHE A 56 15.64 -5.16 -2.28
N GLU A 57 16.65 -6.01 -2.12
CA GLU A 57 16.76 -7.33 -2.74
C GLU A 57 16.62 -7.37 -4.28
N GLY A 58 16.81 -6.23 -4.94
CA GLY A 58 16.73 -6.14 -6.40
C GLY A 58 15.32 -5.88 -6.95
N TYR A 59 14.29 -5.83 -6.09
CA TYR A 59 12.91 -5.50 -6.48
C TYR A 59 12.78 -4.04 -6.91
N PRO A 60 11.83 -3.67 -7.78
CA PRO A 60 11.65 -2.28 -8.21
C PRO A 60 11.20 -1.37 -7.06
N ALA A 61 11.70 -0.13 -7.05
CA ALA A 61 11.29 0.91 -6.12
C ALA A 61 11.16 2.26 -6.83
N TYR A 62 10.49 3.21 -6.17
CA TYR A 62 10.34 4.58 -6.64
C TYR A 62 11.31 5.49 -5.90
N SER A 63 12.11 6.25 -6.63
CA SER A 63 12.94 7.32 -6.07
C SER A 63 12.19 8.64 -6.13
N PHE A 64 12.18 9.35 -5.00
CA PHE A 64 11.56 10.66 -4.81
C PHE A 64 12.65 11.72 -4.64
N GLY A 65 12.67 12.68 -5.55
CA GLY A 65 13.49 13.89 -5.46
C GLY A 65 12.88 14.97 -4.56
N PRO A 66 13.61 16.07 -4.31
CA PRO A 66 13.16 17.15 -3.41
C PRO A 66 11.87 17.85 -3.85
N ASP A 67 11.58 17.85 -5.15
CA ASP A 67 10.41 18.49 -5.74
C ASP A 67 9.30 17.49 -6.11
N ALA A 68 9.41 16.24 -5.66
CA ALA A 68 8.39 15.23 -5.92
C ALA A 68 7.04 15.63 -5.30
N ASN A 69 5.99 15.56 -6.11
CA ASN A 69 4.64 15.87 -5.67
C ASN A 69 3.65 14.83 -6.23
N VAL A 70 3.34 13.84 -5.39
CA VAL A 70 2.36 12.80 -5.69
C VAL A 70 1.17 13.01 -4.77
N GLY A 71 0.01 13.34 -5.35
CA GLY A 71 -1.23 13.53 -4.61
C GLY A 71 -2.48 13.23 -5.43
N ARG A 72 -3.53 12.75 -4.76
CA ARG A 72 -4.86 12.44 -5.34
C ARG A 72 -5.97 12.80 -4.36
N LEU A 73 -7.22 12.80 -4.83
CA LEU A 73 -8.38 12.88 -3.94
C LEU A 73 -8.50 11.59 -3.13
N THR A 74 -8.63 11.73 -1.80
CA THR A 74 -8.63 10.61 -0.85
C THR A 74 -9.73 9.59 -1.15
N LYS A 75 -10.92 10.08 -1.49
CA LYS A 75 -12.11 9.26 -1.76
C LYS A 75 -11.94 8.28 -2.94
N SER A 76 -10.94 8.49 -3.80
CA SER A 76 -10.66 7.59 -4.91
C SER A 76 -9.85 6.35 -4.52
N PHE A 77 -9.17 6.36 -3.36
CA PHE A 77 -8.19 5.33 -2.98
C PHE A 77 -8.43 4.75 -1.58
N ILE A 78 -8.99 5.53 -0.65
CA ILE A 78 -9.17 5.12 0.74
C ILE A 78 -10.67 4.95 1.03
N PRO A 79 -11.08 3.87 1.73
CA PRO A 79 -12.46 3.69 2.16
C PRO A 79 -12.89 4.75 3.16
N ASP A 80 -14.17 5.10 3.10
CA ASP A 80 -14.82 6.03 4.00
C ASP A 80 -16.10 5.37 4.54
N PRO A 81 -16.21 5.08 5.85
CA PRO A 81 -15.23 5.37 6.90
C PRO A 81 -13.95 4.52 6.78
N PHE A 82 -12.83 5.07 7.27
CA PHE A 82 -11.57 4.35 7.36
C PHE A 82 -11.63 3.20 8.38
N TYR A 83 -10.67 2.29 8.28
CA TYR A 83 -10.53 1.20 9.24
C TYR A 83 -10.28 1.77 10.66
N HIS A 84 -11.00 1.23 11.65
CA HIS A 84 -10.77 1.61 13.03
C HIS A 84 -9.42 1.06 13.49
N ASP A 85 -9.23 -0.25 13.39
CA ASP A 85 -7.93 -0.90 13.59
C ASP A 85 -7.31 -1.18 12.22
N PHE A 86 -6.00 -1.03 12.09
CA PHE A 86 -5.31 -1.18 10.81
C PHE A 86 -3.81 -1.39 11.00
N ALA A 87 -3.14 -1.79 9.91
CA ALA A 87 -1.69 -1.85 9.82
C ALA A 87 -1.18 -1.04 8.63
N ILE A 88 0.03 -0.47 8.79
CA ILE A 88 0.76 0.27 7.77
C ILE A 88 2.13 -0.38 7.62
N THR A 89 2.38 -1.02 6.48
CA THR A 89 3.68 -1.62 6.15
C THR A 89 4.46 -0.70 5.22
N VAL A 90 5.72 -0.46 5.57
CA VAL A 90 6.59 0.50 4.90
C VAL A 90 7.94 -0.14 4.63
N THR A 91 8.42 -0.03 3.38
CA THR A 91 9.80 -0.30 3.00
C THR A 91 10.36 0.93 2.27
N ALA A 92 11.21 1.68 2.95
CA ALA A 92 11.74 2.95 2.45
C ALA A 92 13.22 3.14 2.81
N LYS A 93 13.92 3.96 2.02
CA LYS A 93 15.31 4.35 2.22
C LYS A 93 15.44 5.87 2.13
N PRO A 94 15.48 6.60 3.26
CA PRO A 94 15.75 8.04 3.23
C PRO A 94 17.17 8.30 2.73
N THR A 95 17.37 9.30 1.87
CA THR A 95 18.71 9.70 1.41
C THR A 95 19.23 10.95 2.11
N THR A 96 18.41 11.57 2.96
CA THR A 96 18.78 12.78 3.71
C THR A 96 18.45 12.62 5.19
N ARG A 97 19.22 13.32 6.04
CA ARG A 97 19.00 13.36 7.49
C ARG A 97 17.78 14.16 7.93
N ARG A 98 17.11 14.89 7.04
CA ARG A 98 15.91 15.69 7.37
C ARG A 98 14.65 14.85 7.57
N GLY A 99 14.71 13.54 7.25
CA GLY A 99 13.55 12.68 7.24
C GLY A 99 12.53 13.11 6.17
N GLY A 100 11.26 13.10 6.55
CA GLY A 100 10.15 13.55 5.72
C GLY A 100 8.94 12.64 5.76
N VAL A 101 7.82 13.14 5.22
CA VAL A 101 6.54 12.42 5.16
C VAL A 101 6.59 11.33 4.10
N LEU A 102 6.34 10.09 4.51
CA LEU A 102 6.22 8.94 3.61
C LEU A 102 4.86 8.94 2.93
N PHE A 103 3.81 9.20 3.69
CA PHE A 103 2.48 9.51 3.15
C PHE A 103 1.65 10.31 4.15
N ALA A 104 0.65 11.03 3.63
CA ALA A 104 -0.31 11.75 4.45
C ALA A 104 -1.67 11.88 3.75
N VAL A 105 -2.72 11.74 4.53
CA VAL A 105 -4.08 12.18 4.22
C VAL A 105 -4.32 13.49 4.95
N THR A 106 -4.74 14.50 4.21
CA THR A 106 -4.95 15.87 4.72
C THR A 106 -6.40 16.30 4.55
N ASP A 107 -6.81 17.29 5.33
CA ASP A 107 -8.09 17.97 5.15
C ASP A 107 -8.17 18.70 3.79
N ALA A 108 -9.38 19.17 3.43
CA ALA A 108 -9.61 19.82 2.13
C ALA A 108 -8.70 21.05 1.87
N TYR A 109 -8.29 21.74 2.93
CA TYR A 109 -7.41 22.92 2.85
C TYR A 109 -5.92 22.60 2.98
N GLN A 110 -5.57 21.32 3.17
CA GLN A 110 -4.20 20.83 3.36
C GLN A 110 -3.49 21.55 4.51
N LYS A 111 -4.19 21.77 5.62
CA LYS A 111 -3.69 22.38 6.87
C LYS A 111 -3.46 21.36 7.97
N ILE A 112 -4.22 20.27 7.97
CA ILE A 112 -4.21 19.25 9.01
C ILE A 112 -3.96 17.89 8.36
N VAL A 113 -3.00 17.14 8.89
CA VAL A 113 -2.82 15.72 8.54
C VAL A 113 -3.79 14.91 9.39
N GLN A 114 -4.76 14.27 8.76
CA GLN A 114 -5.75 13.41 9.39
C GLN A 114 -5.15 12.04 9.73
N LEU A 115 -4.34 11.48 8.82
CA LEU A 115 -3.60 10.22 8.98
C LEU A 115 -2.30 10.31 8.19
N GLY A 116 -1.18 9.81 8.70
CA GLY A 116 0.05 9.76 7.92
C GLY A 116 1.23 9.17 8.68
N VAL A 117 2.30 8.86 7.95
CA VAL A 117 3.56 8.38 8.52
C VAL A 117 4.71 9.23 8.02
N ALA A 118 5.61 9.58 8.91
CA ALA A 118 6.82 10.33 8.58
C ALA A 118 8.04 9.78 9.33
N LEU A 119 9.22 10.10 8.79
CA LEU A 119 10.48 9.97 9.49
C LEU A 119 10.89 11.35 10.03
N SER A 120 11.30 11.42 11.29
CA SER A 120 11.80 12.68 11.88
C SER A 120 13.12 13.10 11.26
N GLU A 121 13.56 14.32 11.56
CA GLU A 121 14.97 14.69 11.39
C GLU A 121 15.85 13.84 12.32
N VAL A 122 17.10 13.63 11.91
CA VAL A 122 18.09 12.94 12.72
C VAL A 122 18.60 13.89 13.80
N GLU A 123 18.27 13.60 15.06
CA GLU A 123 18.70 14.34 16.24
C GLU A 123 19.51 13.40 17.15
N ASP A 124 20.69 13.83 17.58
CA ASP A 124 21.62 13.04 18.41
C ASP A 124 21.92 11.63 17.85
N GLY A 125 22.01 11.52 16.52
CA GLY A 125 22.29 10.26 15.82
C GLY A 125 21.12 9.28 15.77
N ALA A 126 19.93 9.72 16.19
CA ALA A 126 18.72 8.92 16.19
C ALA A 126 17.65 9.57 15.31
N GLN A 127 16.77 8.74 14.76
CA GLN A 127 15.65 9.14 13.93
C GLN A 127 14.39 8.45 14.43
N SER A 128 13.23 9.08 14.32
CA SER A 128 11.98 8.50 14.80
C SER A 128 11.01 8.19 13.67
N VAL A 129 10.30 7.08 13.80
CA VAL A 129 9.11 6.78 12.99
C VAL A 129 7.91 7.41 13.68
N VAL A 130 7.25 8.35 13.00
CA VAL A 130 6.15 9.15 13.54
C VAL A 130 4.85 8.78 12.84
N LEU A 131 3.85 8.40 13.63
CA LEU A 131 2.46 8.20 13.17
C LEU A 131 1.65 9.45 13.52
N TYR A 132 1.10 10.10 12.49
CA TYR A 132 0.07 11.11 12.64
C TYR A 132 -1.31 10.46 12.59
N TYR A 133 -2.12 10.74 13.60
CA TYR A 133 -3.53 10.37 13.65
C TYR A 133 -4.26 11.50 14.37
N THR A 134 -5.03 12.28 13.61
CA THR A 134 -5.81 13.39 14.15
C THR A 134 -7.25 12.93 14.33
N ASP A 135 -7.66 12.78 15.58
CA ASP A 135 -8.99 12.30 15.92
C ASP A 135 -10.06 13.32 15.50
N PRO A 136 -11.18 12.89 14.88
CA PRO A 136 -12.25 13.78 14.40
C PRO A 136 -12.86 14.68 15.48
N GLU A 137 -12.79 14.27 16.76
CA GLU A 137 -13.30 15.03 17.89
C GLU A 137 -12.33 16.14 18.33
N THR A 138 -11.02 15.94 18.16
CA THR A 138 -10.00 16.96 18.40
C THR A 138 -9.78 17.82 17.17
N ARG A 139 -10.59 18.88 17.05
CA ARG A 139 -10.50 19.81 15.91
C ARG A 139 -9.32 20.78 16.07
N GLY A 140 -8.63 21.04 14.95
CA GLY A 140 -7.90 22.30 14.73
C GLY A 140 -6.37 22.22 14.56
N ARG A 141 -5.73 21.06 14.70
CA ARG A 141 -4.30 20.87 14.40
C ARG A 141 -3.96 19.40 14.14
N THR A 142 -2.88 19.17 13.38
CA THR A 142 -2.26 17.85 13.24
C THR A 142 -1.84 17.29 14.60
N GLN A 143 -2.11 16.02 14.84
CA GLN A 143 -1.72 15.31 16.06
C GLN A 143 -0.75 14.16 15.74
N GLU A 144 0.33 14.12 16.52
CA GLU A 144 1.21 12.96 16.60
C GLU A 144 0.62 11.97 17.59
N ALA A 145 0.33 10.75 17.13
CA ALA A 145 -0.23 9.69 17.96
C ALA A 145 0.83 8.77 18.54
N ALA A 146 1.92 8.54 17.81
CA ALA A 146 3.05 7.78 18.29
C ALA A 146 4.35 8.23 17.62
N SER A 147 5.46 8.11 18.34
CA SER A 147 6.80 8.33 17.83
C SER A 147 7.76 7.33 18.45
N PHE A 148 8.45 6.59 17.58
CA PHE A 148 9.34 5.50 17.97
C PHE A 148 10.76 5.86 17.58
N LYS A 149 11.63 6.08 18.56
CA LYS A 149 13.02 6.46 18.35
C LYS A 149 13.87 5.25 17.93
N MET A 150 14.62 5.41 16.86
CA MET A 150 15.47 4.41 16.20
C MET A 150 16.87 4.98 15.92
N GLY A 151 17.79 4.16 15.43
CA GLY A 151 19.06 4.66 14.87
C GLY A 151 18.87 5.44 13.55
N ASP A 152 19.85 6.27 13.16
CA ASP A 152 19.85 7.00 11.87
C ASP A 152 19.61 6.06 10.67
N MET A 153 18.48 6.17 9.97
CA MET A 153 18.17 5.30 8.82
C MET A 153 18.71 5.84 7.48
N THR A 154 19.41 6.99 7.49
CA THR A 154 19.89 7.65 6.27
C THR A 154 20.79 6.73 5.45
N GLY A 155 20.44 6.53 4.18
CA GLY A 155 21.15 5.70 3.22
C GLY A 155 20.91 4.20 3.38
N ARG A 156 20.06 3.78 4.32
CA ARG A 156 19.74 2.37 4.60
C ARG A 156 18.27 2.07 4.38
N TRP A 157 17.97 0.86 3.91
CA TRP A 157 16.59 0.40 3.84
C TRP A 157 16.05 0.16 5.25
N ALA A 158 14.87 0.71 5.51
CA ALA A 158 14.08 0.47 6.70
C ALA A 158 12.78 -0.22 6.29
N ARG A 159 12.54 -1.42 6.82
CA ARG A 159 11.33 -2.21 6.65
C ARG A 159 10.64 -2.28 8.01
N PHE A 160 9.42 -1.75 8.09
CA PHE A 160 8.70 -1.68 9.35
C PHE A 160 7.19 -1.71 9.14
N THR A 161 6.48 -2.20 10.16
CA THR A 161 5.02 -2.22 10.18
C THR A 161 4.51 -1.54 11.44
N LEU A 162 3.65 -0.53 11.27
CA LEU A 162 2.91 0.11 12.36
C LEU A 162 1.53 -0.54 12.45
N THR A 163 1.15 -1.07 13.61
CA THR A 163 -0.20 -1.56 13.83
C THR A 163 -0.91 -0.66 14.83
N VAL A 164 -2.17 -0.38 14.56
CA VAL A 164 -3.05 0.42 15.40
C VAL A 164 -4.21 -0.46 15.82
N GLN A 165 -4.28 -0.78 17.11
CA GLN A 165 -5.30 -1.68 17.67
C GLN A 165 -5.81 -1.13 19.00
N GLY A 166 -7.13 -0.95 19.13
CA GLY A 166 -7.72 -0.44 20.37
C GLY A 166 -7.29 0.99 20.70
N ALA A 167 -6.40 1.21 21.66
CA ALA A 167 -5.84 2.53 21.99
C ALA A 167 -4.30 2.48 22.02
N GLU A 168 -3.73 1.58 21.24
CA GLU A 168 -2.30 1.30 21.21
C GLU A 168 -1.78 1.28 19.78
N VAL A 169 -0.58 1.83 19.60
CA VAL A 169 0.22 1.73 18.38
C VAL A 169 1.42 0.86 18.68
N ARG A 170 1.68 -0.14 17.85
CA ARG A 170 2.87 -0.99 17.94
C ARG A 170 3.71 -0.82 16.69
N LEU A 171 5.02 -0.82 16.86
CA LEU A 171 6.00 -0.85 15.79
C LEU A 171 6.63 -2.24 15.73
N TYR A 172 6.54 -2.87 14.58
CA TYR A 172 7.22 -4.12 14.24
C TYR A 172 8.35 -3.85 13.26
N MET A 173 9.51 -4.45 13.52
CA MET A 173 10.69 -4.44 12.68
C MET A 173 11.12 -5.89 12.49
N ASP A 174 11.42 -6.32 11.26
CA ASP A 174 11.91 -7.67 10.99
C ASP A 174 11.10 -8.76 11.71
N CYS A 175 9.77 -8.64 11.72
CA CYS A 175 8.82 -9.56 12.37
C CYS A 175 8.80 -9.56 13.91
N GLU A 176 9.57 -8.69 14.56
CA GLU A 176 9.60 -8.58 16.02
C GLU A 176 8.91 -7.29 16.49
N GLU A 177 8.10 -7.39 17.57
CA GLU A 177 7.57 -6.21 18.25
C GLU A 177 8.73 -5.43 18.87
N TYR A 178 8.98 -4.23 18.35
CA TYR A 178 10.05 -3.38 18.83
C TYR A 178 9.58 -2.56 20.02
N HIS A 179 8.51 -1.79 19.83
CA HIS A 179 7.97 -0.88 20.84
C HIS A 179 6.46 -0.69 20.69
N LYS A 180 5.82 -0.30 21.79
CA LYS A 180 4.40 0.06 21.83
C LYS A 180 4.16 1.35 22.59
N VAL A 181 3.19 2.13 22.12
CA VAL A 181 2.79 3.41 22.69
C VAL A 181 1.27 3.43 22.79
N ALA A 182 0.76 3.73 23.99
CA ALA A 182 -0.66 4.02 24.16
C ALA A 182 -0.96 5.43 23.67
N PHE A 183 -2.08 5.62 22.98
CA PHE A 183 -2.53 6.90 22.48
C PHE A 183 -4.04 7.06 22.70
N THR A 184 -4.53 8.29 22.62
CA THR A 184 -5.96 8.57 22.78
C THR A 184 -6.62 8.72 21.42
N ARG A 185 -7.72 7.99 21.22
CA ARG A 185 -8.62 8.17 20.09
C ARG A 185 -10.07 7.85 20.47
N SER A 186 -11.00 8.42 19.72
CA SER A 186 -12.43 8.21 19.83
C SER A 186 -12.80 6.85 19.24
N ALA A 187 -13.96 6.34 19.64
CA ALA A 187 -14.51 5.09 19.09
C ALA A 187 -14.98 5.23 17.63
N ARG A 188 -14.93 6.45 17.08
CA ARG A 188 -15.33 6.72 15.70
C ARG A 188 -14.13 6.55 14.78
N SER A 189 -14.30 5.76 13.74
CA SER A 189 -13.34 5.70 12.63
C SER A 189 -13.10 7.08 12.02
N LEU A 190 -11.90 7.27 11.46
CA LEU A 190 -11.62 8.44 10.63
C LEU A 190 -12.56 8.47 9.43
N THR A 191 -13.02 9.67 9.10
CA THR A 191 -13.79 9.95 7.89
C THR A 191 -13.10 11.07 7.14
N PHE A 192 -13.10 10.99 5.82
CA PHE A 192 -12.39 11.95 4.97
C PHE A 192 -13.39 12.79 4.17
N GLU A 193 -13.15 14.09 4.10
CA GLU A 193 -14.01 14.96 3.31
C GLU A 193 -13.84 14.63 1.82
N PRO A 194 -14.85 14.88 0.96
CA PRO A 194 -14.73 14.60 -0.48
C PRO A 194 -13.54 15.29 -1.16
N SER A 195 -13.08 16.41 -0.59
CA SER A 195 -11.95 17.21 -1.09
C SER A 195 -10.65 16.96 -0.32
N SER A 196 -10.63 16.05 0.67
CA SER A 196 -9.40 15.65 1.36
C SER A 196 -8.38 15.08 0.36
N GLY A 197 -7.11 15.42 0.54
CA GLY A 197 -6.02 14.96 -0.33
C GLY A 197 -5.17 13.88 0.33
N ILE A 198 -4.86 12.82 -0.42
CA ILE A 198 -3.87 11.80 -0.06
C ILE A 198 -2.59 12.02 -0.86
N PHE A 199 -1.44 11.93 -0.20
CA PHE A 199 -0.13 12.24 -0.76
C PHE A 199 0.90 11.17 -0.41
N VAL A 200 1.86 10.94 -1.31
CA VAL A 200 3.02 10.05 -1.12
C VAL A 200 4.30 10.85 -1.26
N GLY A 201 5.24 10.67 -0.34
CA GLY A 201 6.50 11.42 -0.26
C GLY A 201 6.36 12.89 0.16
N ASN A 202 5.15 13.35 0.47
CA ASN A 202 4.86 14.72 0.93
C ASN A 202 3.52 14.76 1.69
N ALA A 203 3.13 15.94 2.17
CA ALA A 203 1.84 16.17 2.84
C ALA A 203 1.11 17.41 2.28
N GLY A 204 1.14 17.60 0.96
CA GLY A 204 0.50 18.74 0.30
C GLY A 204 0.99 20.09 0.83
N GLY A 205 0.04 20.98 1.11
CA GLY A 205 0.25 22.33 1.61
C GLY A 205 0.45 22.48 3.14
N THR A 206 0.61 21.38 3.88
CA THR A 206 0.71 21.42 5.35
C THR A 206 2.02 22.03 5.86
N GLY A 207 3.05 22.08 5.01
CA GLY A 207 4.38 22.58 5.37
C GLY A 207 5.29 21.55 6.03
N LEU A 208 4.84 20.30 6.20
CA LEU A 208 5.71 19.20 6.66
C LEU A 208 6.80 18.90 5.62
N THR A 209 7.95 18.43 6.12
CA THR A 209 9.12 18.10 5.31
C THR A 209 8.78 17.04 4.28
N ARG A 210 9.11 17.31 3.01
CA ARG A 210 8.99 16.34 1.92
C ARG A 210 10.04 15.24 2.08
N PHE A 211 9.66 14.01 1.80
CA PHE A 211 10.57 12.88 1.81
C PHE A 211 11.46 12.90 0.56
N VAL A 212 12.75 12.66 0.77
CA VAL A 212 13.73 12.49 -0.30
C VAL A 212 14.43 11.16 -0.06
N GLY A 213 14.34 10.26 -1.05
CA GLY A 213 14.79 8.89 -0.89
C GLY A 213 14.08 7.91 -1.82
N SER A 214 14.02 6.65 -1.43
CA SER A 214 13.34 5.61 -2.19
C SER A 214 12.22 4.98 -1.36
N ILE A 215 11.07 4.70 -1.98
CA ILE A 215 9.95 3.95 -1.38
C ILE A 215 9.70 2.74 -2.28
N GLN A 216 9.77 1.55 -1.70
CA GLN A 216 9.48 0.29 -2.37
C GLN A 216 8.07 -0.19 -2.04
N GLN A 217 7.68 -0.10 -0.78
CA GLN A 217 6.39 -0.60 -0.31
C GLN A 217 5.76 0.40 0.65
N LEU A 218 4.46 0.63 0.47
CA LEU A 218 3.66 1.48 1.33
C LEU A 218 2.22 0.99 1.29
N VAL A 219 1.87 0.09 2.21
CA VAL A 219 0.61 -0.67 2.16
C VAL A 219 -0.20 -0.43 3.43
N LEU A 220 -1.50 -0.18 3.26
CA LEU A 220 -2.48 -0.10 4.35
C LEU A 220 -3.33 -1.38 4.35
N LYS A 221 -3.44 -2.04 5.50
CA LYS A 221 -4.29 -3.21 5.70
C LYS A 221 -5.33 -2.92 6.78
N SER A 222 -6.55 -3.42 6.58
CA SER A 222 -7.62 -3.37 7.59
C SER A 222 -7.40 -4.33 8.77
N ASP A 223 -6.56 -5.35 8.60
CA ASP A 223 -6.20 -6.26 9.68
C ASP A 223 -4.95 -5.76 10.42
N PRO A 224 -5.03 -5.45 11.73
CA PRO A 224 -3.86 -5.10 12.52
C PRO A 224 -2.91 -6.28 12.78
N SER A 225 -3.32 -7.53 12.49
CA SER A 225 -2.49 -8.75 12.61
C SER A 225 -1.56 -8.96 11.40
N ALA A 226 -1.54 -8.00 10.47
CA ALA A 226 -0.74 -8.01 9.25
C ALA A 226 0.80 -8.19 9.39
N PRO A 227 1.47 -7.91 10.53
CA PRO A 227 2.89 -8.26 10.65
C PRO A 227 3.16 -9.73 10.37
N ASP A 228 2.23 -10.64 10.71
CA ASP A 228 2.40 -12.08 10.52
C ASP A 228 2.43 -12.46 9.03
N ASP A 229 1.59 -11.84 8.18
CA ASP A 229 1.57 -12.07 6.73
C ASP A 229 2.93 -11.76 6.07
N GLN A 230 3.60 -10.70 6.54
CA GLN A 230 4.87 -10.25 5.97
C GLN A 230 6.01 -11.24 6.26
N CYS A 231 5.84 -12.11 7.26
CA CYS A 231 6.82 -13.07 7.74
C CYS A 231 6.52 -14.49 7.22
N GLU A 232 5.25 -14.81 7.00
CA GLU A 232 4.85 -16.06 6.34
C GLU A 232 5.18 -16.06 4.84
N GLU A 233 5.15 -14.91 4.16
CA GLU A 233 5.59 -14.78 2.76
C GLU A 233 7.11 -14.95 2.57
N ASP A 234 7.91 -14.70 3.63
CA ASP A 234 9.36 -14.88 3.65
C ASP A 234 9.78 -16.33 3.98
N ASP A 235 8.85 -17.24 4.31
CA ASP A 235 9.13 -18.67 4.52
C ASP A 235 8.91 -19.48 3.22
N PRO A 236 9.99 -19.95 2.55
CA PRO A 236 9.87 -20.76 1.33
C PRO A 236 9.18 -22.12 1.54
N TYR A 237 8.85 -22.50 2.78
CA TYR A 237 8.14 -23.73 3.13
C TYR A 237 6.68 -23.52 3.59
N ALA A 238 6.17 -22.28 3.61
CA ALA A 238 4.82 -21.97 4.10
C ALA A 238 3.66 -22.48 3.21
N SER A 239 3.92 -23.06 2.05
CA SER A 239 2.90 -23.72 1.21
C SER A 239 2.81 -25.24 1.46
N GLY A 240 2.56 -25.62 2.72
CA GLY A 240 2.39 -27.02 3.13
C GLY A 240 0.99 -27.57 2.89
N PHE A 241 0.60 -27.82 1.63
CA PHE A 241 -0.50 -28.77 1.34
C PHE A 241 0.09 -30.18 1.17
N GLY A 242 0.39 -30.83 2.30
CA GLY A 242 0.87 -32.21 2.37
C GLY A 242 -0.16 -33.13 3.02
N SER A 243 -1.35 -33.28 2.43
CA SER A 243 -2.25 -34.37 2.83
C SER A 243 -1.77 -35.69 2.23
N GLY A 244 -0.79 -36.31 2.88
CA GLY A 244 -0.40 -37.70 2.67
C GLY A 244 -0.68 -38.48 3.95
N ASN A 245 -1.80 -39.19 3.98
CA ASN A 245 -2.08 -40.16 5.04
C ASN A 245 -1.22 -41.40 4.77
N GLU A 246 -0.17 -41.62 5.57
CA GLU A 246 0.49 -42.92 5.64
C GLU A 246 0.77 -43.26 7.11
N ASP A 247 -0.04 -44.18 7.63
CA ASP A 247 0.11 -44.80 8.93
C ASP A 247 1.40 -45.61 8.99
N TYR A 248 2.33 -45.29 9.89
CA TYR A 248 3.30 -46.26 10.41
C TYR A 248 3.56 -46.05 11.90
N ASP A 249 3.24 -47.11 12.64
CA ASP A 249 3.46 -47.33 14.06
C ASP A 249 4.92 -47.79 14.30
N GLY A 250 5.59 -47.23 15.32
CA GLY A 250 6.91 -47.72 15.76
C GLY A 250 7.81 -46.66 16.43
N PRO A 251 8.12 -46.76 17.73
CA PRO A 251 9.01 -45.85 18.43
C PRO A 251 10.46 -46.37 18.40
N ASN A 252 11.43 -45.53 18.03
CA ASN A 252 12.82 -45.68 18.46
C ASN A 252 13.50 -44.31 18.52
N GLU A 253 13.95 -43.96 19.73
CA GLU A 253 14.97 -42.95 20.01
C GLU A 253 16.23 -43.25 19.20
N ILE A 254 16.90 -42.24 18.63
CA ILE A 254 18.27 -41.83 18.99
C ILE A 254 18.83 -40.73 18.07
N GLU A 255 19.57 -39.84 18.73
CA GLU A 255 20.74 -39.07 18.31
C GLU A 255 20.60 -37.81 17.41
N GLU A 256 20.81 -36.68 18.10
CA GLU A 256 21.38 -35.45 17.56
C GLU A 256 22.61 -35.74 16.67
N VAL A 257 22.55 -35.39 15.39
CA VAL A 257 23.74 -35.28 14.55
C VAL A 257 23.88 -33.83 14.09
N LYS A 258 24.75 -33.10 14.81
CA LYS A 258 25.36 -31.85 14.31
C LYS A 258 26.04 -32.16 12.98
N LYS A 259 25.48 -31.67 11.87
CA LYS A 259 26.14 -31.78 10.57
C LYS A 259 26.98 -30.55 10.29
N ILE A 260 28.29 -30.79 10.35
CA ILE A 260 29.40 -29.94 9.95
C ILE A 260 29.17 -29.49 8.50
N VAL A 261 29.25 -28.18 8.26
CA VAL A 261 29.22 -27.60 6.91
C VAL A 261 30.58 -27.91 6.26
N GLU A 262 30.60 -28.89 5.35
CA GLU A 262 31.71 -29.07 4.42
C GLU A 262 31.48 -28.09 3.26
N GLU A 263 32.31 -27.04 3.22
CA GLU A 263 32.37 -26.06 2.15
C GLU A 263 32.79 -26.78 0.85
N ARG A 264 31.81 -27.11 0.01
CA ARG A 264 32.07 -27.70 -1.30
C ARG A 264 32.02 -26.59 -2.34
N GLU A 265 33.20 -26.10 -2.70
CA GLU A 265 33.41 -25.17 -3.79
C GLU A 265 32.88 -25.77 -5.11
N TYR A 266 31.83 -25.17 -5.67
CA TYR A 266 31.22 -25.63 -6.92
C TYR A 266 31.82 -24.83 -8.08
N THR A 267 32.87 -25.38 -8.71
CA THR A 267 33.40 -24.82 -9.95
C THR A 267 32.43 -25.16 -11.09
N MET A 268 31.65 -24.17 -11.54
CA MET A 268 30.83 -24.28 -12.75
C MET A 268 31.77 -24.33 -13.97
N PRO A 269 31.74 -25.39 -14.81
CA PRO A 269 32.41 -25.36 -16.10
C PRO A 269 31.65 -24.41 -17.02
N PHE A 270 32.35 -23.42 -17.58
CA PHE A 270 31.84 -22.62 -18.69
C PHE A 270 31.54 -23.55 -19.88
N PRO A 271 30.35 -23.51 -20.51
CA PRO A 271 30.17 -24.16 -21.79
C PRO A 271 31.01 -23.41 -22.84
N ASP A 272 31.85 -24.14 -23.56
CA ASP A 272 32.59 -23.61 -24.71
C ASP A 272 31.60 -23.01 -25.71
N LEU A 273 31.79 -21.74 -26.03
CA LEU A 273 31.02 -21.04 -27.05
C LEU A 273 31.35 -21.67 -28.42
N ASP A 274 30.36 -22.35 -29.01
CA ASP A 274 30.36 -22.72 -30.42
C ASP A 274 30.60 -21.46 -31.28
N PRO A 275 31.64 -21.39 -32.13
CA PRO A 275 31.97 -20.17 -32.87
C PRO A 275 31.00 -19.83 -34.01
N THR A 276 29.88 -20.54 -34.15
CA THR A 276 28.99 -20.40 -35.30
C THR A 276 27.81 -19.42 -35.10
N TYR A 277 27.63 -18.85 -33.90
CA TYR A 277 26.59 -17.83 -33.65
C TYR A 277 27.17 -16.42 -33.57
N GLY A 278 27.45 -15.85 -34.74
CA GLY A 278 27.99 -14.50 -34.86
C GLY A 278 27.89 -13.93 -36.27
N ILE A 279 26.74 -14.07 -36.93
CA ILE A 279 26.47 -13.32 -38.16
C ILE A 279 25.63 -12.09 -37.77
N PRO A 280 26.12 -10.85 -37.99
CA PRO A 280 25.32 -9.66 -37.75
C PRO A 280 24.12 -9.67 -38.71
N VAL A 281 22.90 -9.65 -38.16
CA VAL A 281 21.70 -9.40 -38.95
C VAL A 281 21.75 -7.96 -39.43
N ARG A 282 21.90 -7.77 -40.75
CA ARG A 282 21.88 -6.45 -41.39
C ARG A 282 20.48 -5.86 -41.29
N ALA A 283 20.36 -4.62 -40.81
CA ALA A 283 19.08 -3.92 -40.80
C ALA A 283 18.49 -3.85 -42.23
N PRO A 284 17.17 -4.00 -42.40
CA PRO A 284 16.51 -3.77 -43.69
C PRO A 284 16.78 -2.34 -44.18
N PRO A 285 16.96 -2.11 -45.49
CA PRO A 285 17.15 -0.76 -46.01
C PRO A 285 15.92 0.09 -45.71
N THR A 286 16.14 1.27 -45.13
CA THR A 286 15.13 2.32 -45.03
C THR A 286 15.10 3.06 -46.36
N ASP A 287 14.18 2.68 -47.24
CA ASP A 287 13.84 3.49 -48.40
C ASP A 287 12.98 4.66 -47.91
N VAL A 288 13.58 5.85 -47.91
CA VAL A 288 12.86 7.13 -47.86
C VAL A 288 12.11 7.27 -49.18
N PRO A 289 10.78 7.42 -49.19
CA PRO A 289 10.11 7.89 -50.39
C PRO A 289 10.53 9.35 -50.59
N LEU A 290 11.24 9.57 -51.69
CA LEU A 290 11.46 10.86 -52.29
C LEU A 290 10.11 11.56 -52.48
N SER A 291 10.11 12.85 -52.13
CA SER A 291 9.10 13.81 -52.54
C SER A 291 8.92 13.76 -54.06
N ASP A 292 7.80 13.19 -54.51
CA ASP A 292 7.25 13.48 -55.83
C ASP A 292 6.42 14.75 -55.68
N ASP A 293 7.08 15.89 -55.84
CA ASP A 293 6.44 17.08 -56.38
C ASP A 293 5.97 16.73 -57.80
N GLU A 294 4.70 16.98 -58.13
CA GLU A 294 4.17 17.47 -59.42
C GLU A 294 2.62 17.53 -59.36
N ASP A 295 2.15 18.73 -59.00
CA ASP A 295 1.08 19.55 -59.60
C ASP A 295 -0.41 19.15 -59.70
N PHE A 296 -1.19 20.24 -59.72
CA PHE A 296 -2.62 20.45 -60.04
C PHE A 296 -3.61 20.27 -58.85
N GLN A 297 -4.45 21.24 -58.46
CA GLN A 297 -4.95 22.43 -59.14
C GLN A 297 -5.60 23.39 -58.13
N GLU A 298 -5.34 24.69 -58.32
CA GLU A 298 -6.08 25.83 -57.77
C GLU A 298 -7.57 25.73 -58.17
N SER A 299 -8.48 25.84 -57.20
CA SER A 299 -9.88 26.20 -57.47
C SER A 299 -10.24 27.39 -56.60
N SER A 300 -10.11 28.56 -57.22
CA SER A 300 -10.79 29.79 -56.85
C SER A 300 -12.28 29.67 -57.16
N GLY A 301 -13.12 30.02 -56.18
CA GLY A 301 -14.54 30.28 -56.35
C GLY A 301 -15.04 31.20 -55.24
N GLU A 302 -15.19 32.49 -55.58
CA GLU A 302 -16.11 33.46 -54.96
C GLU A 302 -17.53 32.84 -54.87
N GLU A 303 -18.40 33.13 -53.91
CA GLU A 303 -19.08 34.41 -53.59
C GLU A 303 -19.64 34.31 -52.15
N GLU A 304 -19.53 35.36 -51.33
CA GLU A 304 -20.61 36.32 -51.00
C GLU A 304 -21.84 35.64 -50.34
N THR A 305 -22.16 35.90 -49.07
CA THR A 305 -23.14 36.95 -48.71
C THR A 305 -23.15 37.20 -47.19
N THR A 306 -22.85 38.44 -46.82
CA THR A 306 -23.56 39.35 -45.90
C THR A 306 -24.25 38.84 -44.63
N THR A 307 -23.76 39.36 -43.50
CA THR A 307 -24.42 39.81 -42.24
C THR A 307 -25.54 38.97 -41.63
#